data_AF-A0AA89CTZ4-F1
#
_entry.id   AF-A0AA89CTZ4-F1
#
_cell.length_a   1.000
_cell.length_b   1.000
_cell.length_c   1.000
_cell.angle_alpha   90.00
_cell.angle_beta   90.00
_cell.angle_gamma   90.00
#
_symmetry.space_group_name_H-M   'P 1'
#
loop_
_entity.id
_entity.type
_entity.pdbx_description
1 polymer ?
#
loop_
_entity_poly.entity_id
_entity_poly.type
_entity_poly.pdbx_seq_one_letter_code
_entity_poly.pdbx_strand_id
1 'polypeptide(L)'
;MKNNAKVIILICEQSSGWCHCDDIYVSYSSDRRIPRGSNCAYALSKLLGYGYEIISTQTMDNCCNQIIYTLAKVSRPKPLPKPTPKPDTCDVCEEEHDDCCSIC
;
A
#
# COMPACT_ATOMS: atom_id res chain seq x y z
N MET A 1 6.94 13.96 -19.79
CA MET A 1 6.26 13.02 -18.88
C MET A 1 6.60 13.42 -17.45
N LYS A 2 5.63 13.83 -16.62
CA LYS A 2 5.87 14.12 -15.19
C LYS A 2 5.89 12.79 -14.44
N ASN A 3 7.07 12.34 -14.01
CA ASN A 3 7.16 11.25 -13.04
C ASN A 3 6.60 11.74 -11.72
N ASN A 4 5.35 11.39 -11.40
CA ASN A 4 4.71 11.67 -10.11
C ASN A 4 5.11 10.63 -9.05
N ALA A 5 6.37 10.16 -9.08
CA ALA A 5 6.87 9.23 -8.09
C ALA A 5 7.08 9.98 -6.77
N LYS A 6 6.28 9.64 -5.75
CA LYS A 6 6.43 10.21 -4.40
C LYS A 6 7.21 9.24 -3.54
N VAL A 7 8.39 9.66 -3.08
CA VAL A 7 9.27 8.90 -2.19
C VAL A 7 9.19 9.47 -0.78
N ILE A 8 9.20 8.60 0.22
CA ILE A 8 9.28 8.94 1.64
C ILE A 8 10.51 8.27 2.23
N ILE A 9 11.26 9.04 3.01
CA ILE A 9 12.30 8.53 3.90
C ILE A 9 11.73 8.56 5.32
N LEU A 10 11.75 7.41 5.99
CA LEU A 10 11.38 7.25 7.38
C LEU A 10 12.57 6.68 8.13
N ILE A 11 13.10 7.42 9.10
CA ILE A 11 14.20 6.98 9.95
C ILE A 11 13.62 6.71 11.34
N CYS A 12 13.87 5.50 11.81
CA CYS A 12 13.49 5.03 13.12
C CYS A 12 14.73 4.75 13.96
N GLU A 13 14.63 4.94 15.27
CA GLU A 13 15.74 4.87 16.20
C GLU A 13 15.28 4.15 17.46
N GLN A 14 16.09 3.22 17.96
CA GLN A 14 15.85 2.57 19.24
C GLN A 14 16.19 3.55 20.37
N SER A 15 15.27 3.75 21.31
CA SER A 15 15.57 4.58 22.48
C SER A 15 16.50 3.83 23.42
N SER A 16 17.72 4.33 23.62
CA SER A 16 18.74 3.71 24.50
C SER A 16 18.80 4.32 25.91
N GLY A 17 17.74 5.02 26.35
CA GLY A 17 17.68 5.66 27.67
C GLY A 17 17.37 4.69 28.83
N TRP A 18 17.85 5.03 30.03
CA TRP A 18 17.82 4.22 31.28
C TRP A 18 16.43 3.73 31.78
N CYS A 19 15.33 4.11 31.13
CA CYS A 19 13.97 3.76 31.56
C CYS A 19 13.04 3.37 30.40
N HIS A 20 13.57 3.06 29.21
CA HIS A 20 12.73 2.73 28.07
C HIS A 20 12.79 1.22 27.78
N CYS A 21 11.60 0.61 27.67
CA CYS A 21 11.41 -0.60 26.88
C CYS A 21 12.08 -0.40 25.50
N ASP A 22 12.51 -1.48 24.83
CA ASP A 22 13.16 -1.50 23.51
C ASP A 22 12.28 -0.96 22.36
N ASP A 23 11.66 0.19 22.57
CA ASP A 23 10.74 0.83 21.68
C ASP A 23 11.52 1.58 20.62
N ILE A 24 11.06 1.40 19.38
CA ILE A 24 11.61 2.02 18.20
C ILE A 24 10.70 3.18 17.82
N TYR A 25 11.26 4.37 17.78
CA TYR A 25 10.53 5.61 17.53
C TYR A 25 10.97 6.26 16.22
N VAL A 26 10.08 7.04 15.62
CA VAL A 26 10.42 7.85 14.44
C VAL A 26 11.35 8.98 14.86
N SER A 27 12.60 8.94 14.40
CA SER A 27 13.56 10.04 14.54
C SER A 27 13.37 11.07 13.42
N TYR A 28 13.03 10.63 12.21
CA TYR A 28 12.75 11.52 11.09
C TYR A 28 11.74 10.92 10.10
N SER A 29 10.92 11.80 9.50
CA SER A 29 10.11 11.44 8.34
C SER A 29 10.05 12.61 7.37
N SER A 30 10.18 12.31 6.07
CA SER A 30 9.96 13.31 5.02
C SER A 30 8.47 13.58 4.73
N ASP A 31 7.55 12.82 5.33
CA ASP A 31 6.11 13.08 5.27
C ASP A 31 5.64 13.79 6.54
N ARG A 32 5.17 15.03 6.39
CA ARG A 32 4.72 15.90 7.51
C ARG A 32 3.57 15.31 8.33
N ARG A 33 2.87 14.27 7.83
CA ARG A 33 1.79 13.59 8.56
C ARG A 33 2.31 12.59 9.59
N ILE A 34 3.60 12.28 9.57
CA ILE A 34 4.26 11.38 10.52
C ILE A 34 5.11 12.20 11.48
N PRO A 35 4.68 12.41 12.73
CA PRO A 35 5.45 13.19 13.69
C PRO A 35 6.65 12.43 14.23
N ARG A 36 7.71 13.16 14.58
CA ARG A 36 8.86 12.63 15.34
C ARG A 36 8.41 12.16 16.73
N GLY A 37 9.02 11.09 17.23
CA GLY A 37 8.67 10.46 18.51
C GLY A 37 7.47 9.51 18.44
N SER A 38 6.81 9.38 17.28
CA SER A 38 5.80 8.34 17.07
C SER A 38 6.41 6.95 17.20
N ASN A 39 5.63 5.96 17.63
CA ASN A 39 6.02 4.56 17.47
C ASN A 39 6.28 4.26 15.97
N CYS A 40 7.43 3.65 15.68
CA CYS A 40 7.87 3.41 14.30
C CYS A 40 6.97 2.43 13.56
N ALA A 41 6.54 1.33 14.21
CA ALA A 41 5.65 0.36 13.60
C ALA A 41 4.32 0.99 13.19
N TYR A 42 3.74 1.83 14.07
CA TYR A 42 2.53 2.59 13.76
C TYR A 42 2.71 3.55 12.56
N ALA A 43 3.83 4.27 12.52
CA ALA A 43 4.14 5.16 11.41
C ALA A 43 4.27 4.39 10.08
N LEU A 44 4.94 3.24 10.11
CA LEU A 44 5.10 2.38 8.94
C LEU A 44 3.74 1.86 8.45
N SER A 45 2.89 1.34 9.34
CA SER A 45 1.53 0.90 9.00
C SER A 45 0.70 2.02 8.37
N LYS A 46 0.81 3.26 8.87
CA LYS A 46 0.14 4.43 8.25
C LYS A 46 0.61 4.68 6.83
N LEU A 47 1.93 4.66 6.59
CA LEU A 47 2.48 4.90 5.26
C LEU A 47 2.05 3.81 4.27
N LEU A 48 2.06 2.54 4.71
CA LEU A 48 1.54 1.43 3.91
C LEU A 48 0.04 1.63 3.60
N GLY A 49 -0.76 2.04 4.59
CA GLY A 49 -2.18 2.36 4.40
C GLY A 49 -2.44 3.54 3.44
N TYR A 50 -1.48 4.46 3.31
CA TYR A 50 -1.54 5.53 2.28
C TYR A 50 -1.16 5.06 0.87
N GLY A 51 -0.86 3.77 0.69
CA GLY A 51 -0.49 3.16 -0.58
C GLY A 51 0.98 3.37 -0.95
N TYR A 52 1.86 3.57 0.03
CA TYR A 52 3.29 3.48 -0.19
C TYR A 52 3.75 2.03 -0.06
N GLU A 53 4.76 1.67 -0.82
CA GLU A 53 5.43 0.37 -0.76
C GLU A 53 6.86 0.58 -0.25
N ILE A 54 7.35 -0.33 0.60
CA ILE A 54 8.74 -0.30 1.05
C ILE A 54 9.62 -0.76 -0.12
N ILE A 55 10.58 0.07 -0.51
CA ILE A 55 11.53 -0.24 -1.59
C ILE A 55 12.93 -0.52 -1.09
N SER A 56 13.28 -0.04 0.12
CA SER A 56 14.57 -0.33 0.75
C SER A 56 14.46 -0.20 2.26
N THR A 57 15.22 -1.03 2.97
CA THR A 57 15.43 -0.96 4.41
C THR A 57 16.91 -1.08 4.69
N GLN A 58 17.46 -0.16 5.47
CA GLN A 58 18.86 -0.16 5.87
C GLN A 58 18.94 -0.03 7.38
N THR A 59 19.80 -0.83 8.01
CA THR A 59 20.10 -0.73 9.44
C THR A 59 21.49 -0.14 9.62
N MET A 60 21.61 0.83 10.53
CA MET A 60 22.87 1.44 10.90
C MET A 60 23.14 1.16 12.37
N ASP A 61 24.10 0.28 12.62
CA ASP A 61 24.47 -0.20 13.96
C ASP A 61 25.43 0.76 14.70
N ASN A 62 25.67 1.96 14.15
CA ASN A 62 26.55 2.95 14.77
C ASN A 62 25.82 3.72 15.88
N CYS A 63 26.23 3.51 17.15
CA CYS A 63 25.85 4.19 18.41
C CYS A 63 24.36 4.35 18.77
N CYS A 64 23.42 4.29 17.82
CA CYS A 64 22.02 4.67 18.01
C CYS A 64 21.01 3.68 17.40
N ASN A 65 21.44 2.53 16.89
CA ASN A 65 20.58 1.49 16.27
C ASN A 65 19.46 2.09 15.41
N GLN A 66 19.84 2.68 14.28
CA GLN A 66 18.90 3.34 13.38
C GLN A 66 18.42 2.41 12.26
N ILE A 67 17.14 2.52 11.90
CA ILE A 67 16.52 1.81 10.79
C ILE A 67 15.96 2.84 9.81
N ILE A 68 16.44 2.82 8.59
CA ILE A 68 16.04 3.71 7.51
C ILE A 68 15.15 2.94 6.55
N TYR A 69 13.88 3.32 6.47
CA TYR A 69 12.93 2.85 5.47
C TYR A 69 12.82 3.86 4.34
N THR A 70 13.01 3.39 3.12
CA THR A 70 12.68 4.14 1.90
C THR A 70 11.39 3.56 1.35
N LEU A 71 10.37 4.41 1.21
CA LEU A 71 9.07 4.02 0.67
C LEU A 71 8.75 4.81 -0.59
N ALA A 72 8.08 4.19 -1.55
CA ALA A 72 7.63 4.85 -2.77
C ALA A 72 6.15 4.57 -3.03
N LYS A 73 5.44 5.58 -3.51
CA LYS A 73 4.09 5.41 -4.03
C LYS A 73 4.15 5.28 -5.53
N VAL A 74 4.04 4.05 -6.02
CA VAL A 74 3.90 3.79 -7.44
C VAL A 74 2.45 4.08 -7.80
N SER A 75 2.21 5.12 -8.58
CA SER A 75 0.94 5.28 -9.27
C SER A 75 0.84 4.18 -10.32
N ARG A 76 0.47 2.96 -9.91
CA ARG A 76 0.11 1.91 -10.85
C ARG A 76 -1.05 2.47 -11.69
N PRO A 77 -1.00 2.42 -13.02
CA PRO A 77 -2.18 2.69 -13.83
C PRO A 77 -3.31 1.83 -13.30
N LYS A 78 -4.45 2.44 -12.99
CA LYS A 78 -5.66 1.70 -12.64
C LYS A 78 -5.85 0.67 -13.76
N PRO A 79 -5.95 -0.65 -13.48
CA PRO A 79 -6.29 -1.60 -14.52
C PRO A 79 -7.54 -1.06 -15.21
N LEU A 80 -7.49 -0.87 -16.54
CA LEU A 80 -8.71 -0.56 -17.27
C LEU A 80 -9.72 -1.66 -16.91
N PRO A 81 -10.99 -1.31 -16.66
CA PRO A 81 -12.03 -2.32 -16.54
C PRO A 81 -11.91 -3.24 -17.76
N LYS A 82 -11.68 -4.53 -17.53
CA LYS A 82 -11.83 -5.53 -18.59
C LYS A 82 -13.23 -5.30 -19.17
N PRO A 83 -13.40 -5.21 -20.50
CA PRO A 83 -14.72 -5.17 -21.08
C PRO A 83 -15.50 -6.37 -20.53
N THR A 84 -16.54 -6.11 -19.74
CA THR A 84 -17.53 -7.14 -19.43
C THR A 84 -18.03 -7.67 -20.76
N PRO A 85 -17.97 -8.99 -21.00
CA PRO A 85 -18.68 -9.58 -22.11
C PRO A 85 -20.12 -9.08 -22.05
N LYS A 86 -20.65 -8.54 -23.15
CA LYS A 86 -22.07 -8.23 -23.23
C LYS A 86 -22.84 -9.52 -22.88
N PRO A 87 -23.91 -9.44 -22.08
CA PRO A 87 -24.80 -10.58 -21.95
C PRO A 87 -25.30 -10.91 -23.36
N ASP A 88 -25.03 -12.13 -23.82
CA ASP A 88 -25.64 -12.66 -25.03
C ASP A 88 -27.15 -12.51 -24.86
N THR A 89 -27.71 -11.61 -25.65
CA THR A 89 -29.14 -11.36 -25.69
C THR A 89 -29.73 -12.62 -26.30
N CYS A 90 -30.42 -13.42 -25.50
CA CYS A 90 -31.20 -14.53 -26.02
C CYS A 90 -32.19 -13.94 -27.03
N ASP A 91 -32.06 -14.34 -28.29
CA ASP A 91 -33.04 -14.04 -29.33
C ASP A 91 -34.42 -14.43 -28.79
N VAL A 92 -35.32 -13.45 -28.82
CA VAL A 92 -36.74 -13.63 -28.54
C VAL A 92 -37.23 -14.70 -29.51
N CYS A 93 -37.61 -15.87 -28.98
CA CYS A 93 -38.34 -16.86 -29.74
C CYS A 93 -39.72 -16.27 -30.05
N GLU A 94 -39.96 -15.93 -31.31
CA GLU A 94 -41.34 -15.77 -31.81
C GLU A 94 -42.05 -17.13 -31.76
N GLU A 95 -43.36 -17.04 -31.57
CA GLU A 95 -44.29 -18.06 -31.10
C GLU A 95 -44.30 -19.37 -31.91
N GLU A 96 -44.37 -20.50 -31.20
CA GLU A 96 -45.43 -21.53 -31.25
C GLU A 96 -44.88 -22.96 -31.01
N HIS A 97 -45.59 -23.68 -30.13
CA HIS A 97 -45.61 -25.13 -29.89
C HIS A 97 -44.62 -25.77 -28.89
N ASP A 98 -45.22 -26.11 -27.75
CA ASP A 98 -45.11 -27.29 -26.88
C ASP A 98 -43.75 -27.90 -26.46
N ASP A 99 -43.59 -27.88 -25.14
CA ASP A 99 -42.85 -28.81 -24.27
C ASP A 99 -41.33 -28.98 -24.45
N CYS A 100 -40.63 -28.01 -23.85
CA CYS A 100 -39.50 -28.20 -22.93
C CYS A 100 -38.28 -28.99 -23.43
N CYS A 101 -37.52 -28.36 -24.33
CA CYS A 101 -36.14 -28.74 -24.61
C CYS A 101 -35.19 -28.45 -23.43
N SER A 102 -34.35 -29.45 -23.17
CA SER A 102 -33.13 -29.48 -22.37
C SER A 102 -32.30 -28.19 -22.26
N ILE A 103 -31.84 -27.96 -21.02
CA ILE A 103 -30.50 -27.50 -20.58
C ILE A 103 -29.96 -26.22 -21.23
N CYS A 104 -29.82 -25.17 -20.40
CA CYS A 104 -28.63 -24.33 -20.22
C CYS A 104 -28.63 -23.78 -18.79
#